data_AF-A0A519SBU7-F1
#
_entry.id   AF-A0A519SBU7-F1
#
_cell.length_a   1.000
_cell.length_b   1.000
_cell.length_c   1.000
_cell.angle_alpha   90.00
_cell.angle_beta   90.00
_cell.angle_gamma   90.00
#
_symmetry.space_group_name_H-M   'P 1'
#
loop_
_entity.id
_entity.type
_entity.pdbx_description
1 polymer ?
#
loop_
_entity_poly.entity_id
_entity_poly.type
_entity_poly.pdbx_seq_one_letter_code
_entity_poly.pdbx_strand_id
1 'polypeptide(L)'
;MGTPVQGTAPFVVGADGVPRLPLIKGDPPFTVKGPKKGKNGKPDKPGLDPVEFARQLTGQQAGLNKLTVAEFITNRDQYIALSKENKRLNKKGGGRDPKGDAAQKVAREKALQDKIDALLIDDENLTRKEARNQANDWLSTQAALHDPDQVAGGHSYFITGMGDARVNYAIGGFWPSRIKGIDRQVRAHATAMTPEEQATTYLNIVLPLA
;
A
#
# COMPACT_ATOMS: atom_id res chain seq x y z
N MET A 1 7.39 8.73 48.53
CA MET A 1 6.51 8.29 47.43
C MET A 1 6.56 9.36 46.36
N GLY A 2 7.30 9.11 45.27
CA GLY A 2 7.42 10.08 44.18
C GLY A 2 6.11 10.13 43.40
N THR A 3 5.55 11.32 43.24
CA THR A 3 4.47 11.59 42.29
C THR A 3 4.92 11.18 40.89
N PRO A 4 4.14 10.38 40.12
CA PRO A 4 4.46 10.14 38.73
C PRO A 4 4.34 11.48 38.00
N VAL A 5 5.44 11.90 37.35
CA VAL A 5 5.39 12.97 36.36
C VAL A 5 4.46 12.46 35.27
N GLN A 6 3.31 13.12 35.06
CA GLN A 6 2.45 12.88 33.91
C GLN A 6 3.24 13.27 32.65
N GLY A 7 4.00 12.32 32.13
CA GLY A 7 4.54 12.41 30.78
C GLY A 7 3.34 12.50 29.83
N THR A 8 3.39 13.43 28.89
CA THR A 8 2.42 13.51 27.79
C THR A 8 2.28 12.14 27.16
N ALA A 9 1.04 11.64 27.04
CA ALA A 9 0.78 10.32 26.46
C ALA A 9 1.49 10.18 25.10
N PRO A 10 2.09 9.02 24.78
CA PRO A 10 2.85 8.82 23.54
C PRO A 10 1.97 8.78 22.27
N PHE A 11 0.67 9.05 22.43
CA PHE A 11 -0.37 9.03 21.41
C PHE A 11 -1.31 10.24 21.55
N VAL A 12 -1.99 10.57 20.47
CA VAL A 12 -3.12 11.51 20.42
C VAL A 12 -4.41 10.71 20.32
N VAL A 13 -5.48 11.17 20.96
CA VAL A 13 -6.81 10.57 20.80
C VAL A 13 -7.46 11.20 19.57
N GLY A 14 -7.76 10.39 18.56
CA GLY A 14 -8.44 10.85 17.35
C GLY A 14 -9.87 11.30 17.65
N ALA A 15 -10.50 11.99 16.69
CA ALA A 15 -11.90 12.39 16.79
C ALA A 15 -12.86 11.19 16.89
N ASP A 16 -12.40 10.02 16.45
CA ASP A 16 -13.05 8.71 16.58
C ASP A 16 -12.86 8.06 17.97
N GLY A 17 -12.15 8.73 18.89
CA GLY A 17 -11.80 8.18 20.20
C GLY A 17 -10.67 7.15 20.16
N VAL A 18 -10.05 6.93 18.99
CA VAL A 18 -9.02 5.90 18.80
C VAL A 18 -7.63 6.50 19.08
N PRO A 19 -6.79 5.86 19.91
CA PRO A 19 -5.40 6.28 20.09
C PRO A 19 -4.62 6.17 18.78
N ARG A 20 -3.92 7.24 18.42
CA ARG A 20 -3.09 7.33 17.22
C ARG A 20 -1.74 7.95 17.52
N LEU A 21 -0.72 7.63 16.73
CA LEU A 21 0.53 8.39 16.78
C LEU A 21 0.29 9.87 16.45
N PRO A 22 1.18 10.77 16.92
CA PRO A 22 1.31 12.10 16.33
C PRO A 22 1.47 12.00 14.81
N LEU A 23 1.03 13.03 14.09
CA LEU A 23 1.05 13.03 12.63
C LEU A 23 2.48 12.84 12.09
N ILE A 24 2.67 11.81 11.27
CA ILE A 24 3.90 11.53 10.54
C ILE A 24 3.68 11.81 9.06
N LYS A 25 4.49 12.71 8.50
CA LYS A 25 4.46 13.02 7.07
C LYS A 25 5.45 12.15 6.30
N GLY A 26 4.97 11.50 5.24
CA GLY A 26 5.84 10.84 4.26
C GLY A 26 6.65 11.88 3.49
N ASP A 27 7.97 11.75 3.52
CA ASP A 27 8.90 12.67 2.86
C ASP A 27 9.95 11.86 2.07
N PRO A 28 10.24 12.19 0.79
CA PRO A 28 9.63 13.28 0.00
C PRO A 28 8.18 13.02 -0.42
N PRO A 29 7.42 14.05 -0.85
CA PRO A 29 6.10 13.87 -1.44
C PRO A 29 6.10 12.96 -2.67
N PHE A 30 5.03 12.19 -2.85
CA PHE A 30 4.81 11.42 -4.08
C PHE A 30 4.58 12.39 -5.24
N THR A 31 4.98 12.01 -6.44
CA THR A 31 4.87 12.85 -7.64
C THR A 31 4.33 12.02 -8.79
N VAL A 32 3.34 12.54 -9.52
CA VAL A 32 2.87 11.89 -10.75
C VAL A 32 3.88 12.15 -11.86
N LYS A 33 4.53 11.10 -12.36
CA LYS A 33 5.47 11.24 -13.49
C LYS A 33 4.68 11.52 -14.77
N GLY A 34 4.94 12.67 -15.38
CA GLY A 34 4.46 12.99 -16.72
C GLY A 34 5.03 12.06 -17.80
N PRO A 35 4.51 12.16 -19.04
CA PRO A 35 5.02 11.37 -20.16
C PRO A 35 6.52 11.62 -20.35
N LYS A 36 7.32 10.56 -20.46
CA LYS A 36 8.73 10.72 -20.88
C LYS A 36 8.76 10.94 -22.38
N LYS A 37 9.41 12.03 -22.83
CA LYS A 37 9.73 12.24 -24.25
C LYS A 37 10.65 11.11 -24.71
N GLY A 38 10.26 10.40 -25.75
CA GLY A 38 11.11 9.46 -26.47
C GLY A 38 12.17 10.19 -27.29
N LYS A 39 13.07 9.43 -27.93
CA LYS A 39 14.22 9.95 -28.70
C LYS A 39 13.83 10.94 -29.81
N ASN A 40 12.56 10.96 -30.24
CA ASN A 40 12.04 11.80 -31.32
C ASN A 40 11.09 12.90 -30.82
N GLY A 41 11.08 13.22 -29.52
CA GLY A 41 10.19 14.22 -28.93
C GLY A 41 8.74 13.78 -28.73
N LYS A 42 8.33 12.63 -29.30
CA LYS A 42 7.05 11.95 -29.03
C LYS A 42 7.18 11.04 -27.81
N PRO A 43 6.18 10.98 -26.91
CA PRO A 43 6.23 10.09 -25.76
C PRO A 43 6.14 8.62 -26.18
N ASP A 44 7.06 7.78 -25.71
CA ASP A 44 7.08 6.33 -26.00
C ASP A 44 5.97 5.56 -25.23
N LYS A 45 5.42 6.18 -24.18
CA LYS A 45 4.31 5.68 -23.36
C LYS A 45 3.44 6.84 -22.87
N PRO A 46 2.11 6.68 -22.75
CA PRO A 46 1.27 7.71 -22.15
C PRO A 46 1.69 7.96 -20.70
N GLY A 47 1.42 9.15 -20.17
CA GLY A 47 1.65 9.47 -18.75
C GLY A 47 0.89 8.53 -17.81
N LEU A 48 1.23 8.56 -16.53
CA LEU A 48 0.39 7.90 -15.52
C LEU A 48 -0.90 8.72 -15.35
N ASP A 49 -2.03 8.03 -15.19
CA ASP A 49 -3.31 8.68 -14.87
C ASP A 49 -3.23 9.30 -13.46
N PRO A 50 -3.31 10.63 -13.33
CA PRO A 50 -3.22 11.31 -12.03
C PRO A 50 -4.37 10.95 -11.09
N VAL A 51 -5.57 10.67 -11.61
CA VAL A 51 -6.75 10.32 -10.81
C VAL A 51 -6.56 8.94 -10.21
N GLU A 52 -6.16 7.96 -11.02
CA GLU A 52 -5.87 6.61 -10.54
C GLU A 52 -4.65 6.59 -9.60
N PHE A 53 -3.64 7.42 -9.86
CA PHE A 53 -2.52 7.59 -8.94
C PHE A 53 -2.96 8.12 -7.58
N ALA A 54 -3.78 9.17 -7.55
CA ALA A 54 -4.31 9.71 -6.30
C ALA A 54 -5.19 8.70 -5.56
N ARG A 55 -6.02 7.93 -6.29
CA ARG A 55 -6.86 6.87 -5.71
C ARG A 55 -6.02 5.79 -5.03
N GLN A 56 -5.03 5.24 -5.73
CA GLN A 56 -4.16 4.21 -5.16
C GLN A 56 -3.29 4.76 -4.00
N LEU A 57 -2.78 5.99 -4.11
CA LEU A 57 -2.03 6.62 -3.01
C LEU A 57 -2.92 6.86 -1.77
N THR A 58 -4.19 7.19 -1.97
CA THR A 58 -5.17 7.31 -0.89
C THR A 58 -5.43 5.96 -0.22
N GLY A 59 -5.54 4.89 -1.02
CA GLY A 59 -5.61 3.51 -0.52
C GLY A 59 -4.40 3.17 0.37
N GLN A 60 -3.20 3.45 -0.11
CA GLN A 60 -1.96 3.28 0.65
C GLN A 60 -1.94 4.03 1.98
N GLN A 61 -2.36 5.31 1.99
CA GLN A 61 -2.43 6.10 3.21
C GLN A 61 -3.47 5.54 4.19
N ALA A 62 -4.67 5.24 3.70
CA ALA A 62 -5.75 4.67 4.52
C ALA A 62 -5.35 3.32 5.11
N GLY A 63 -4.66 2.49 4.33
CA GLY A 63 -4.10 1.21 4.76
C GLY A 63 -3.09 1.37 5.88
N LEU A 64 -2.11 2.28 5.74
CA LEU A 64 -1.16 2.58 6.82
C LEU A 64 -1.87 2.98 8.11
N ASN A 65 -2.91 3.81 8.02
CA ASN A 65 -3.65 4.34 9.18
C ASN A 65 -4.61 3.33 9.82
N LYS A 66 -4.71 2.12 9.26
CA LYS A 66 -5.38 0.95 9.86
C LYS A 66 -4.42 0.03 10.60
N LEU A 67 -3.11 0.22 10.46
CA LEU A 67 -2.13 -0.56 11.20
C LEU A 67 -1.94 0.03 12.59
N THR A 68 -1.79 -0.84 13.57
CA THR A 68 -1.23 -0.50 14.88
C THR A 68 0.28 -0.33 14.80
N VAL A 69 0.88 0.31 15.80
CA VAL A 69 2.35 0.44 15.91
C VAL A 69 3.00 -0.95 15.91
N ALA A 70 2.44 -1.89 16.68
CA ALA A 70 2.94 -3.25 16.76
C ALA A 70 2.87 -3.99 15.42
N GLU A 71 1.73 -3.92 14.70
CA GLU A 71 1.58 -4.55 13.39
C GLU A 71 2.55 -3.97 12.37
N PHE A 72 2.66 -2.64 12.31
CA PHE A 72 3.59 -2.00 11.38
C PHE A 72 5.04 -2.43 11.62
N ILE A 73 5.51 -2.40 12.88
CA ILE A 73 6.88 -2.80 13.22
C ILE A 73 7.11 -4.27 12.84
N THR A 74 6.18 -5.16 13.21
CA THR A 74 6.26 -6.59 12.91
C THR A 74 6.35 -6.85 11.41
N ASN A 75 5.43 -6.25 10.64
CA ASN A 75 5.37 -6.42 9.18
C ASN A 75 6.64 -5.87 8.51
N ARG A 76 7.15 -4.73 8.98
CA ARG A 76 8.39 -4.11 8.48
C ARG A 76 9.62 -4.96 8.78
N ASP A 77 9.72 -5.52 9.98
CA ASP A 77 10.82 -6.39 10.37
C ASP A 77 10.82 -7.68 9.56
N GLN A 78 9.65 -8.29 9.35
CA GLN A 78 9.50 -9.46 8.47
C GLN A 78 9.95 -9.13 7.03
N TYR A 79 9.48 -8.01 6.46
CA TYR A 79 9.87 -7.60 5.11
C TYR A 79 11.39 -7.40 5.01
N ILE A 80 12.01 -6.73 5.99
CA ILE A 80 13.46 -6.50 5.99
C ILE A 80 14.23 -7.82 6.10
N ALA A 81 13.81 -8.73 6.99
CA ALA A 81 14.45 -10.03 7.17
C ALA A 81 14.41 -10.85 5.88
N LEU A 82 13.22 -10.99 5.27
CA LEU A 82 13.03 -11.68 3.99
C LEU A 82 13.83 -11.02 2.87
N SER A 83 13.89 -9.69 2.83
CA SER A 83 14.67 -8.98 1.82
C SER A 83 16.18 -9.25 1.94
N LYS A 84 16.70 -9.36 3.17
CA LYS A 84 18.11 -9.71 3.41
C LYS A 84 18.38 -11.16 3.00
N GLU A 85 17.48 -12.07 3.35
CA GLU A 85 17.58 -13.48 2.98
C GLU A 85 17.55 -13.67 1.47
N ASN A 86 16.57 -13.08 0.78
CA ASN A 86 16.46 -13.16 -0.68
C ASN A 86 17.69 -12.59 -1.37
N LYS A 87 18.26 -11.48 -0.85
CA LYS A 87 19.53 -10.95 -1.35
C LYS A 87 20.68 -11.95 -1.18
N ARG A 88 20.81 -12.58 -0.01
CA ARG A 88 21.82 -13.61 0.26
C ARG A 88 21.70 -14.81 -0.69
N LEU A 89 20.47 -15.16 -1.06
CA LEU A 89 20.15 -16.27 -1.97
C LEU A 89 20.14 -15.87 -3.46
N ASN A 90 20.46 -14.61 -3.79
CA ASN A 90 20.33 -14.07 -5.15
C ASN A 90 18.91 -14.25 -5.76
N LYS A 91 17.88 -14.24 -4.91
CA LYS A 91 16.47 -14.32 -5.30
C LYS A 91 15.92 -12.92 -5.61
N LYS A 92 15.08 -12.85 -6.65
CA LYS A 92 14.30 -11.64 -6.98
C LYS A 92 13.07 -11.57 -6.06
N GLY A 93 12.45 -10.39 -5.94
CA GLY A 93 11.17 -10.21 -5.22
C GLY A 93 11.22 -9.38 -3.93
N GLY A 94 12.39 -8.95 -3.49
CA GLY A 94 12.52 -8.10 -2.28
C GLY A 94 12.14 -8.87 -1.01
N GLY A 95 11.38 -8.22 -0.12
CA GLY A 95 10.94 -8.79 1.16
C GLY A 95 9.50 -9.32 1.19
N ARG A 96 8.89 -9.56 0.02
CA ARG A 96 7.49 -9.98 -0.07
C ARG A 96 7.30 -11.39 0.48
N ASP A 97 6.23 -11.58 1.24
CA ASP A 97 5.83 -12.89 1.75
C ASP A 97 5.19 -13.72 0.62
N PRO A 98 5.72 -14.93 0.34
CA PRO A 98 5.16 -15.84 -0.68
C PRO A 98 3.68 -16.19 -0.47
N LYS A 99 3.17 -16.11 0.77
CA LYS A 99 1.74 -16.34 1.05
C LYS A 99 0.82 -15.35 0.33
N GLY A 100 1.34 -14.18 -0.04
CA GLY A 100 0.58 -13.17 -0.79
C GLY A 100 0.13 -13.65 -2.18
N ASP A 101 0.83 -14.61 -2.78
CA ASP A 101 0.51 -15.11 -4.12
C ASP A 101 -0.88 -15.78 -4.16
N ALA A 102 -1.24 -16.52 -3.11
CA ALA A 102 -2.55 -17.16 -3.00
C ALA A 102 -3.68 -16.12 -2.87
N ALA A 103 -3.50 -15.12 -2.01
CA ALA A 103 -4.46 -14.04 -1.83
C ALA A 103 -4.65 -13.23 -3.13
N GLN A 104 -3.54 -12.94 -3.83
CA GLN A 104 -3.58 -12.27 -5.13
C GLN A 104 -4.35 -13.10 -6.17
N LYS A 105 -4.13 -14.42 -6.24
CA LYS A 105 -4.84 -15.30 -7.19
C LYS A 105 -6.35 -15.26 -6.93
N VAL A 106 -6.77 -15.43 -5.68
CA VAL A 106 -8.19 -15.38 -5.28
C VAL A 106 -8.81 -14.03 -5.62
N ALA A 107 -8.13 -12.93 -5.28
CA ALA A 107 -8.63 -11.59 -5.57
C ALA A 107 -8.77 -11.32 -7.07
N ARG A 108 -7.85 -11.82 -7.90
CA ARG A 108 -7.92 -11.69 -9.37
C ARG A 108 -9.02 -12.55 -9.98
N GLU A 109 -9.24 -13.76 -9.47
CA GLU A 109 -10.35 -14.61 -9.90
C GLU A 109 -11.71 -13.97 -9.56
N LYS A 110 -11.83 -13.39 -8.36
CA LYS A 110 -13.02 -12.62 -7.98
C LYS A 110 -13.21 -11.40 -8.87
N ALA A 111 -12.16 -10.59 -9.07
CA ALA A 111 -12.24 -9.39 -9.92
C ALA A 111 -12.60 -9.73 -11.37
N LEU A 112 -12.18 -10.89 -11.88
CA LEU A 112 -12.59 -11.37 -13.20
C LEU A 112 -14.10 -11.63 -13.25
N GLN A 113 -14.66 -12.35 -12.27
CA GLN A 113 -16.11 -12.61 -12.22
C GLN A 113 -16.91 -11.31 -12.06
N ASP A 114 -16.53 -10.46 -11.10
CA ASP A 114 -17.20 -9.18 -10.86
C ASP A 114 -17.21 -8.30 -12.12
N LYS A 115 -16.11 -8.31 -12.90
CA LYS A 115 -16.03 -7.54 -14.15
C LYS A 115 -16.89 -8.15 -15.26
N ILE A 116 -16.97 -9.47 -15.36
CA ILE A 116 -17.86 -10.15 -16.31
C ILE A 116 -19.31 -9.78 -16.01
N ASP A 117 -19.71 -9.86 -14.74
CA ASP A 117 -21.08 -9.58 -14.33
C ASP A 117 -21.44 -8.11 -14.59
N ALA A 118 -20.54 -7.18 -14.26
CA ALA A 118 -20.72 -5.76 -14.57
C ALA A 118 -20.91 -5.50 -16.07
N LEU A 119 -20.11 -6.13 -16.93
CA LEU A 119 -20.22 -5.98 -18.39
C LEU A 119 -21.55 -6.53 -18.95
N LEU A 120 -22.06 -7.62 -18.38
CA LEU A 120 -23.35 -8.20 -18.79
C LEU A 120 -24.55 -7.39 -18.30
N ILE A 121 -24.40 -6.65 -17.19
CA ILE A 121 -25.40 -5.71 -16.70
C ILE A 121 -25.41 -4.45 -17.57
N ASP A 122 -24.23 -3.97 -17.98
CA ASP A 122 -24.09 -2.74 -18.77
C ASP A 122 -24.54 -2.93 -20.24
N ASP A 123 -24.44 -4.14 -20.80
CA ASP A 123 -24.82 -4.46 -22.17
C ASP A 123 -25.55 -5.81 -22.28
N GLU A 124 -26.88 -5.78 -22.41
CA GLU A 124 -27.74 -6.96 -22.54
C GLU A 124 -27.47 -7.80 -23.80
N ASN A 125 -26.84 -7.23 -24.83
CA ASN A 125 -26.51 -7.95 -26.07
C ASN A 125 -25.13 -8.62 -26.01
N LEU A 126 -24.34 -8.33 -24.98
CA LEU A 126 -22.99 -8.86 -24.85
C LEU A 126 -23.03 -10.34 -24.49
N THR A 127 -22.38 -11.20 -25.30
CA THR A 127 -22.30 -12.60 -24.94
C THR A 127 -21.37 -12.81 -23.75
N ARG A 128 -21.63 -13.85 -22.95
CA ARG A 128 -20.73 -14.21 -21.83
C ARG A 128 -19.28 -14.45 -22.27
N LYS A 129 -19.07 -14.92 -23.51
CA LYS A 129 -17.73 -15.11 -24.09
C LYS A 129 -17.04 -13.78 -24.35
N GLU A 130 -17.73 -12.81 -24.93
CA GLU A 130 -17.19 -11.47 -25.19
C GLU A 130 -16.92 -10.72 -23.88
N ALA A 131 -17.85 -10.78 -22.93
CA ALA A 131 -17.67 -10.22 -21.59
C ALA A 131 -16.42 -10.79 -20.91
N ARG A 132 -16.21 -12.12 -20.99
CA ARG A 132 -15.01 -12.77 -20.48
C ARG A 132 -13.72 -12.31 -21.17
N ASN A 133 -13.74 -12.13 -22.49
CA ASN A 133 -12.57 -11.63 -23.22
C ASN A 133 -12.22 -10.20 -22.78
N GLN A 134 -13.21 -9.30 -22.76
CA GLN A 134 -13.02 -7.92 -22.31
C GLN A 134 -12.56 -7.83 -20.86
N ALA A 135 -13.11 -8.68 -19.97
CA ALA A 135 -12.70 -8.73 -18.57
C ALA A 135 -11.25 -9.24 -18.41
N ASN A 136 -10.80 -10.20 -19.22
CA ASN A 136 -9.40 -10.63 -19.22
C ASN A 136 -8.47 -9.52 -19.75
N ASP A 137 -8.87 -8.83 -20.82
CA ASP A 137 -8.11 -7.70 -21.37
C ASP A 137 -7.96 -6.59 -20.34
N TRP A 138 -9.05 -6.22 -19.66
CA TRP A 138 -9.01 -5.32 -18.51
C TRP A 138 -8.06 -5.84 -17.43
N LEU A 139 -8.26 -7.06 -16.92
CA LEU A 139 -7.49 -7.64 -15.82
C LEU A 139 -5.99 -7.79 -16.14
N SER A 140 -5.61 -7.89 -17.43
CA SER A 140 -4.22 -7.92 -17.88
C SER A 140 -3.46 -6.60 -17.60
N THR A 141 -4.19 -5.49 -17.49
CA THR A 141 -3.65 -4.17 -17.17
C THR A 141 -3.69 -3.84 -15.67
N GLN A 142 -4.32 -4.70 -14.88
CA GLN A 142 -4.54 -4.48 -13.45
C GLN A 142 -3.53 -5.23 -12.57
N ALA A 143 -3.16 -4.61 -11.46
CA ALA A 143 -2.49 -5.24 -10.32
C ALA A 143 -3.49 -5.45 -9.17
N ALA A 144 -3.29 -6.53 -8.41
CA ALA A 144 -3.93 -6.66 -7.10
C ALA A 144 -3.25 -5.67 -6.16
N LEU A 145 -4.06 -4.86 -5.47
CA LEU A 145 -3.56 -3.79 -4.61
C LEU A 145 -3.40 -4.28 -3.18
N HIS A 146 -2.21 -4.05 -2.64
CA HIS A 146 -1.96 -4.12 -1.21
C HIS A 146 -2.04 -2.69 -0.67
N ASP A 147 -3.03 -2.40 0.17
CA ASP A 147 -3.18 -1.09 0.81
C ASP A 147 -2.99 -1.23 2.33
N PRO A 148 -1.75 -1.05 2.85
CA PRO A 148 -0.58 -0.58 2.13
C PRO A 148 0.27 -1.71 1.54
N ASP A 149 1.06 -1.38 0.52
CA ASP A 149 2.15 -2.20 0.00
C ASP A 149 2.96 -2.91 1.11
N GLN A 150 3.38 -4.16 0.89
CA GLN A 150 4.16 -4.92 1.89
C GLN A 150 5.49 -4.23 2.24
N VAL A 151 6.10 -3.53 1.27
CA VAL A 151 7.29 -2.71 1.52
C VAL A 151 7.01 -1.58 2.51
N ALA A 152 5.76 -1.11 2.60
CA ALA A 152 5.32 -0.11 3.56
C ALA A 152 4.75 -0.71 4.85
N GLY A 153 4.84 -2.03 5.05
CA GLY A 153 4.38 -2.70 6.26
C GLY A 153 2.95 -3.22 6.20
N GLY A 154 2.34 -3.36 5.01
CA GLY A 154 1.01 -3.99 4.91
C GLY A 154 1.05 -5.52 4.91
N HIS A 155 -0.12 -6.11 5.16
CA HIS A 155 -0.29 -7.55 5.25
C HIS A 155 -0.31 -8.20 3.86
N SER A 156 0.46 -9.28 3.71
CA SER A 156 0.58 -10.02 2.45
C SER A 156 -0.73 -10.64 1.96
N TYR A 157 -1.63 -10.97 2.87
CA TYR A 157 -2.93 -11.59 2.56
C TYR A 157 -4.04 -10.56 2.32
N PHE A 158 -3.82 -9.28 2.61
CA PHE A 158 -4.85 -8.26 2.51
C PHE A 158 -4.79 -7.59 1.13
N ILE A 159 -5.77 -7.90 0.30
CA ILE A 159 -5.99 -7.29 -1.01
C ILE A 159 -7.25 -6.44 -0.94
N THR A 160 -7.14 -5.16 -1.30
CA THR A 160 -8.26 -4.21 -1.24
C THR A 160 -9.01 -4.08 -2.57
N GLY A 161 -8.42 -4.56 -3.66
CA GLY A 161 -9.03 -4.53 -4.97
C GLY A 161 -8.02 -4.59 -6.10
N MET A 162 -8.45 -4.16 -7.27
CA MET A 162 -7.60 -4.02 -8.46
C MET A 162 -7.33 -2.54 -8.75
N GLY A 163 -6.22 -2.27 -9.42
CA GLY A 163 -5.91 -0.94 -9.96
C GLY A 163 -4.90 -1.01 -11.08
N ASP A 164 -4.70 0.10 -11.79
CA ASP A 164 -3.73 0.18 -12.88
C ASP A 164 -2.34 -0.28 -12.41
N ALA A 165 -1.80 -1.30 -13.09
CA ALA A 165 -0.55 -1.93 -12.68
C ALA A 165 0.67 -1.01 -12.82
N ARG A 166 0.63 -0.04 -13.76
CA ARG A 166 1.72 0.90 -13.98
C ARG A 166 1.76 1.95 -12.87
N VAL A 167 0.59 2.40 -12.43
CA VAL A 167 0.43 3.26 -11.25
C VAL A 167 0.93 2.54 -10.00
N ASN A 168 0.46 1.32 -9.76
CA ASN A 168 0.87 0.52 -8.60
C ASN A 168 2.39 0.31 -8.57
N TYR A 169 2.98 -0.03 -9.72
CA TYR A 169 4.43 -0.15 -9.84
C TYR A 169 5.17 1.17 -9.56
N ALA A 170 4.63 2.30 -10.03
CA ALA A 170 5.24 3.61 -9.81
C ALA A 170 5.23 4.00 -8.33
N ILE A 171 4.10 3.79 -7.63
CA ILE A 171 3.97 3.97 -6.17
C ILE A 171 4.96 3.06 -5.44
N GLY A 172 5.01 1.79 -5.82
CA GLY A 172 5.99 0.79 -5.35
C GLY A 172 7.43 1.30 -5.39
N GLY A 173 7.80 1.94 -6.51
CA GLY A 173 9.12 2.50 -6.73
C GLY A 173 9.45 3.73 -5.89
N PHE A 174 8.46 4.42 -5.33
CA PHE A 174 8.70 5.58 -4.45
C PHE A 174 8.95 5.18 -2.99
N TRP A 175 8.44 4.04 -2.54
CA TRP A 175 8.58 3.60 -1.14
C TRP A 175 9.99 3.65 -0.56
N PRO A 176 11.07 3.16 -1.23
CA PRO A 176 12.40 3.07 -0.61
C PRO A 176 12.94 4.39 -0.02
N SER A 177 12.56 5.50 -0.64
CA SER A 177 12.94 6.86 -0.21
C SER A 177 12.04 7.47 0.88
N ARG A 178 10.81 6.96 1.06
CA ARG A 178 9.84 7.47 2.05
C ARG A 178 9.77 6.58 3.29
N ILE A 179 9.74 5.26 3.08
CA ILE A 179 9.47 4.30 4.16
C ILE A 179 10.53 4.34 5.26
N LYS A 180 11.80 4.62 4.93
CA LYS A 180 12.86 4.74 5.94
C LYS A 180 12.59 5.88 6.93
N GLY A 181 12.02 6.99 6.45
CA GLY A 181 11.66 8.14 7.28
C GLY A 181 10.48 7.84 8.19
N ILE A 182 9.44 7.20 7.64
CA ILE A 182 8.26 6.76 8.39
C ILE A 182 8.65 5.71 9.45
N ASP A 183 9.37 4.67 9.04
CA ASP A 183 9.80 3.55 9.90
C ASP A 183 10.60 4.03 11.11
N ARG A 184 11.55 4.96 10.89
CA ARG A 184 12.33 5.58 11.98
C ARG A 184 11.43 6.33 12.97
N GLN A 185 10.47 7.11 12.49
CA GLN A 185 9.59 7.90 13.35
C GLN A 185 8.64 7.00 14.15
N VAL A 186 8.02 6.00 13.52
CA VAL A 186 7.16 5.03 14.21
C VAL A 186 7.93 4.30 15.30
N ARG A 187 9.15 3.82 15.01
CA ARG A 187 10.00 3.16 16.01
C ARG A 187 10.42 4.10 17.13
N ALA A 188 10.69 5.37 16.84
CA ALA A 188 11.02 6.34 17.88
C ALA A 188 9.86 6.51 18.87
N HIS A 189 8.62 6.65 18.40
CA HIS A 189 7.44 6.68 19.27
C HIS A 189 7.27 5.38 20.08
N ALA A 190 7.48 4.23 19.44
CA ALA A 190 7.36 2.93 20.09
C ALA A 190 8.29 2.75 21.31
N THR A 191 9.45 3.43 21.35
CA THR A 191 10.37 3.34 22.51
C THR A 191 9.79 3.88 23.82
N ALA A 192 8.78 4.76 23.73
CA ALA A 192 8.10 5.34 24.88
C ALA A 192 6.77 4.63 25.21
N MET A 193 6.47 3.51 24.54
CA MET A 193 5.20 2.79 24.66
C MET A 193 5.41 1.41 25.29
N THR A 194 4.47 1.02 26.15
CA THR A 194 4.28 -0.37 26.57
C THR A 194 3.83 -1.25 25.39
N PRO A 195 3.98 -2.58 25.47
CA PRO A 195 3.47 -3.49 24.43
C PRO A 195 1.96 -3.34 24.18
N GLU A 196 1.16 -3.08 25.22
CA GLU A 196 -0.27 -2.85 25.10
C GLU A 196 -0.58 -1.56 24.34
N GLU A 197 0.13 -0.46 24.64
CA GLU A 197 0.00 0.79 23.89
C GLU A 197 0.41 0.61 22.43
N GLN A 198 1.48 -0.14 22.13
CA GLN A 198 1.87 -0.42 20.75
C GLN A 198 0.81 -1.24 19.99
N ALA A 199 0.13 -2.16 20.69
CA ALA A 199 -0.90 -3.02 20.12
C ALA A 199 -2.26 -2.31 19.93
N THR A 200 -2.48 -1.18 20.60
CA THR A 200 -3.76 -0.46 20.59
C THR A 200 -3.68 0.94 19.99
N THR A 201 -2.47 1.46 19.77
CA THR A 201 -2.25 2.74 19.09
C THR A 201 -2.08 2.55 17.59
N TYR A 202 -2.89 3.23 16.81
CA TYR A 202 -2.86 3.21 15.35
C TYR A 202 -1.88 4.23 14.77
N LEU A 203 -1.44 4.02 13.53
CA LEU A 203 -0.65 5.03 12.83
C LEU A 203 -1.50 6.26 12.44
N ASN A 204 -0.79 7.37 12.22
CA ASN A 204 -1.33 8.62 11.69
C ASN A 204 -0.37 9.18 10.63
N ILE A 205 -0.42 8.60 9.45
CA ILE A 205 0.44 8.91 8.32
C ILE A 205 -0.32 9.76 7.31
N VAL A 206 0.36 10.77 6.77
CA VAL A 206 -0.03 11.47 5.55
C VAL A 206 1.00 11.21 4.45
N LEU A 207 0.52 10.82 3.28
CA LEU A 207 1.32 10.64 2.07
C LEU A 207 1.03 11.82 1.11
N PRO A 208 1.83 12.89 1.17
CA PRO A 208 1.57 14.06 0.35
C PRO A 208 1.82 13.77 -1.13
N LEU A 209 0.93 14.27 -1.98
CA LEU A 209 1.11 14.32 -3.43
C LEU A 209 1.53 15.75 -3.81
N ALA A 210 2.61 15.87 -4.57
CA ALA A 210 3.15 17.14 -5.10
C ALA A 210 2.90 17.28 -6.60
#